data_AF-A0A6P8ZRX6-F1
#
_entry.id   AF-A0A6P8ZRX6-F1
#
_cell.length_a   1.000
_cell.length_b   1.000
_cell.length_c   1.000
_cell.angle_alpha   90.00
_cell.angle_beta   90.00
_cell.angle_gamma   90.00
#
_symmetry.space_group_name_H-M   'P 1'
#
loop_
_entity.id
_entity.type
_entity.pdbx_description
1 polymer ?
#
loop_
_entity_poly.entity_id
_entity_poly.type
_entity_poly.pdbx_seq_one_letter_code
_entity_poly.pdbx_strand_id
1 'polypeptide(L)'
;MKFLTAAVLLVTVATAAVASPGRGGGRGGGGGGGRGGGSSACKTSFPGYAEPLRVFTETGQATQDLKCYMSCVLQAKGLMESNGTITMKDPASSRVTEAFKTATASCFQQTPTSDLCETAYVHNKCLWDTDTTKSFLRIFQ
;
A
#
# COMPACT_ATOMS: atom_id res chain seq x y z
N MET A 1 -2.99 -9.03 -47.17
CA MET A 1 -4.07 -9.58 -46.31
C MET A 1 -4.35 -8.54 -45.24
N LYS A 2 -5.59 -8.03 -45.18
CA LYS A 2 -6.01 -6.88 -44.35
C LYS A 2 -6.28 -7.37 -42.93
N PHE A 3 -5.54 -6.88 -41.93
CA PHE A 3 -5.80 -7.18 -40.52
C PHE A 3 -6.71 -6.11 -39.89
N LEU A 4 -7.95 -6.54 -39.68
CA LEU A 4 -8.83 -6.30 -38.52
C LEU A 4 -8.84 -4.91 -37.85
N THR A 5 -9.89 -4.17 -38.20
CA THR A 5 -10.90 -3.52 -37.33
C THR A 5 -10.49 -3.16 -35.89
N ALA A 6 -10.15 -1.89 -35.69
CA ALA A 6 -10.05 -1.26 -34.38
C ALA A 6 -11.45 -0.98 -33.81
N ALA A 7 -11.82 -1.67 -32.73
CA ALA A 7 -13.02 -1.36 -31.95
C ALA A 7 -12.67 -0.31 -30.89
N VAL A 8 -13.07 0.94 -31.14
CA VAL A 8 -12.94 2.05 -30.20
C VAL A 8 -14.07 1.94 -29.17
N LEU A 9 -13.75 1.41 -27.99
CA LEU A 9 -14.67 1.34 -26.85
C LEU A 9 -14.60 2.67 -26.07
N LEU A 10 -15.58 3.53 -26.32
CA LEU A 10 -15.72 4.84 -25.71
C LEU A 10 -16.58 4.69 -24.45
N VAL A 11 -15.95 4.49 -23.29
CA VAL A 11 -16.64 4.42 -21.99
C VAL A 11 -16.76 5.83 -21.42
N THR A 12 -17.95 6.40 -21.48
CA THR A 12 -18.29 7.66 -20.81
C THR A 12 -18.73 7.35 -19.38
N VAL A 13 -17.91 7.71 -18.40
CA VAL A 13 -18.27 7.64 -16.97
C VAL A 13 -18.85 8.99 -16.56
N ALA A 14 -20.15 9.03 -16.32
CA ALA A 14 -20.83 10.19 -15.75
C ALA A 14 -20.53 10.26 -14.25
N THR A 15 -19.78 11.28 -13.83
CA THR A 15 -19.56 11.59 -12.41
C THR A 15 -20.71 12.43 -11.88
N ALA A 16 -21.56 11.82 -11.05
CA ALA A 16 -22.55 12.54 -10.27
C ALA A 16 -21.85 13.28 -9.12
N ALA A 17 -21.74 14.61 -9.24
CA ALA A 17 -21.26 15.48 -8.17
C ALA A 17 -22.37 15.63 -7.10
N VAL A 18 -22.20 14.98 -5.95
CA VAL A 18 -22.97 15.27 -4.74
C VAL A 18 -22.23 16.34 -3.95
N ALA A 19 -22.73 17.58 -4.02
CA ALA A 19 -22.35 18.66 -3.12
C ALA A 19 -23.23 18.59 -1.86
N SER A 20 -22.61 18.68 -0.69
CA SER A 20 -23.30 18.95 0.58
C SER A 20 -22.38 19.69 1.56
N PRO A 21 -22.95 20.47 2.50
CA PRO A 21 -22.40 21.75 2.94
C PRO A 21 -21.70 21.71 4.30
N GLY A 22 -21.02 22.81 4.63
CA GLY A 22 -20.92 23.30 6.02
C GLY A 22 -19.60 23.03 6.76
N ARG A 23 -18.74 24.05 6.79
CA ARG A 23 -17.62 24.15 7.75
C ARG A 23 -18.19 24.44 9.15
N GLY A 24 -18.17 23.44 10.02
CA GLY A 24 -18.33 23.60 11.48
C GLY A 24 -17.01 23.28 12.17
N GLY A 25 -16.53 24.18 13.03
CA GLY A 25 -15.32 24.01 13.82
C GLY A 25 -15.48 23.01 14.98
N GLY A 26 -14.36 22.51 15.50
CA GLY A 26 -14.34 21.67 16.68
C GLY A 26 -12.93 21.24 17.08
N ARG A 27 -12.47 21.76 18.22
CA ARG A 27 -11.34 21.26 19.02
C ARG A 27 -11.56 19.80 19.42
N GLY A 28 -10.47 19.08 19.67
CA GLY A 28 -10.51 17.91 20.56
C GLY A 28 -9.34 16.96 20.36
N GLY A 29 -8.42 16.94 21.32
CA GLY A 29 -7.39 15.91 21.41
C GLY A 29 -7.96 14.56 21.83
N GLY A 30 -7.10 13.54 21.76
CA GLY A 30 -7.41 12.22 22.29
C GLY A 30 -6.43 11.18 21.77
N GLY A 31 -5.40 10.89 22.57
CA GLY A 31 -4.60 9.68 22.39
C GLY A 31 -5.48 8.45 22.61
N GLY A 32 -5.30 7.44 21.76
CA GLY A 32 -6.02 6.18 21.84
C GLY A 32 -5.20 5.06 21.24
N GLY A 33 -4.54 4.28 22.10
CA GLY A 33 -3.87 3.03 21.73
C GLY A 33 -4.90 1.99 21.31
N GLY A 34 -5.16 1.90 20.01
CA GLY A 34 -6.01 0.87 19.41
C GLY A 34 -5.17 -0.24 18.79
N ARG A 35 -4.90 -1.31 19.54
CA ARG A 35 -4.41 -2.58 19.01
C ARG A 35 -5.57 -3.28 18.29
N GLY A 36 -5.73 -3.04 16.98
CA GLY A 36 -6.68 -3.79 16.15
C GLY A 36 -7.47 -2.90 15.21
N GLY A 37 -6.94 -2.63 14.02
CA GLY A 37 -7.59 -1.78 13.01
C GLY A 37 -6.64 -1.00 12.10
N GLY A 38 -5.34 -1.28 12.16
CA GLY A 38 -4.25 -0.43 11.66
C GLY A 38 -4.33 0.05 10.21
N SER A 39 -4.96 -0.70 9.30
CA SER A 39 -5.10 -0.26 7.90
C SER A 39 -6.12 0.86 7.73
N SER A 40 -7.16 0.95 8.57
CA SER A 40 -8.21 1.98 8.44
C SER A 40 -7.69 3.40 8.78
N ALA A 41 -6.81 3.52 9.78
CA ALA A 41 -6.19 4.78 10.16
C ALA A 41 -5.25 5.33 9.07
N CYS A 42 -4.56 4.45 8.34
CA CYS A 42 -3.74 4.89 7.21
C CYS A 42 -4.60 5.45 6.07
N LYS A 43 -5.79 4.87 5.81
CA LYS A 43 -6.69 5.38 4.76
C LYS A 43 -7.19 6.80 5.05
N THR A 44 -7.46 7.11 6.32
CA THR A 44 -7.89 8.46 6.73
C THR A 44 -6.78 9.50 6.56
N SER A 45 -5.51 9.12 6.74
CA SER A 45 -4.37 10.03 6.57
C SER A 45 -3.96 10.25 5.12
N PHE A 46 -4.32 9.33 4.22
CA PHE A 46 -3.97 9.38 2.80
C PHE A 46 -5.22 9.26 1.91
N PRO A 47 -6.12 10.26 1.91
CA PRO A 47 -7.28 10.23 1.02
C PRO A 47 -6.82 10.18 -0.44
N GLY A 48 -7.36 9.25 -1.23
CA GLY A 48 -6.98 9.08 -2.64
C GLY A 48 -5.82 8.12 -2.89
N TYR A 49 -5.35 7.36 -1.89
CA TYR A 49 -4.30 6.34 -2.08
C TYR A 49 -4.66 5.21 -3.07
N ALA A 50 -5.95 5.04 -3.39
CA ALA A 50 -6.45 3.93 -4.21
C ALA A 50 -5.89 3.94 -5.64
N GLU A 51 -5.87 5.11 -6.30
CA GLU A 51 -5.39 5.20 -7.68
C GLU A 51 -3.85 5.03 -7.78
N PRO A 52 -3.03 5.71 -6.96
CA PRO A 52 -1.60 5.41 -6.88
C PRO A 52 -1.32 3.94 -6.57
N LEU A 53 -2.11 3.31 -5.70
CA LEU A 53 -1.95 1.90 -5.37
C LEU A 53 -2.19 1.01 -6.60
N ARG A 54 -3.21 1.32 -7.42
CA ARG A 54 -3.44 0.64 -8.70
C ARG A 54 -2.23 0.78 -9.63
N VAL A 55 -1.74 2.00 -9.82
CA VAL A 55 -0.55 2.28 -10.64
C VAL A 55 0.67 1.50 -10.14
N PHE A 56 0.90 1.43 -8.83
CA PHE A 56 1.99 0.64 -8.26
C PHE A 56 1.85 -0.85 -8.56
N THR A 57 0.64 -1.41 -8.46
CA THR A 57 0.45 -2.84 -8.78
C THR A 57 0.71 -3.16 -10.26
N GLU A 58 0.52 -2.18 -11.16
CA GLU A 58 0.74 -2.34 -12.60
C GLU A 58 2.18 -2.07 -13.04
N THR A 59 2.82 -1.07 -12.43
CA THR A 59 4.10 -0.52 -12.91
C THR A 59 5.25 -0.65 -11.90
N GLY A 60 4.93 -0.94 -10.64
CA GLY A 60 5.86 -0.87 -9.52
C GLY A 60 6.28 0.56 -9.15
N GLN A 61 5.70 1.61 -9.75
CA GLN A 61 6.01 2.99 -9.40
C GLN A 61 5.05 3.53 -8.33
N ALA A 62 5.58 4.34 -7.41
CA ALA A 62 4.81 4.93 -6.31
C ALA A 62 5.03 6.44 -6.21
N THR A 63 3.96 7.20 -6.00
CA THR A 63 4.03 8.60 -5.57
C THR A 63 4.52 8.67 -4.13
N GLN A 64 5.05 9.82 -3.69
CA GLN A 64 5.53 10.00 -2.32
C GLN A 64 4.45 9.65 -1.27
N ASP A 65 3.21 10.08 -1.49
CA ASP A 65 2.08 9.77 -0.60
C ASP A 65 1.84 8.26 -0.49
N LEU A 66 1.97 7.52 -1.60
CA LEU A 66 1.81 6.08 -1.58
C LEU A 66 2.95 5.38 -0.82
N LYS A 67 4.19 5.86 -0.96
CA LYS A 67 5.33 5.35 -0.19
C LYS A 67 5.08 5.50 1.31
N CYS A 68 4.59 6.66 1.74
CA CYS A 68 4.26 6.90 3.15
C CYS A 68 3.04 6.12 3.62
N TYR A 69 2.04 5.92 2.75
CA TYR A 69 0.93 5.00 3.03
C TYR A 69 1.43 3.56 3.26
N MET A 70 2.36 3.06 2.44
CA MET A 70 2.96 1.73 2.64
C MET A 70 3.67 1.62 3.99
N SER A 71 4.45 2.64 4.36
CA SER A 71 5.12 2.69 5.68
C SER A 71 4.11 2.65 6.83
N CYS A 72 3.04 3.46 6.74
CA CYS A 72 1.96 3.46 7.72
C CYS A 72 1.35 2.07 7.88
N VAL A 73 1.01 1.39 6.77
CA VAL A 73 0.41 0.05 6.81
C VAL A 73 1.37 -0.96 7.46
N LEU A 74 2.66 -0.94 7.10
CA LEU A 74 3.64 -1.85 7.69
C LEU A 74 3.81 -1.62 9.19
N GLN A 75 3.92 -0.37 9.64
CA GLN A 75 4.01 -0.04 11.06
C GLN A 75 2.73 -0.44 11.81
N ALA A 76 1.56 -0.17 11.23
CA ALA A 76 0.28 -0.49 11.85
C ALA A 76 0.01 -2.01 11.94
N LYS A 77 0.72 -2.81 11.16
CA LYS A 77 0.73 -4.28 11.22
C LYS A 77 1.87 -4.85 12.07
N GLY A 78 2.72 -3.99 12.65
CA GLY A 78 3.90 -4.42 13.41
C GLY A 78 4.96 -5.09 12.55
N LEU A 79 4.91 -4.86 11.23
CA LEU A 79 5.86 -5.39 10.26
C LEU A 79 7.03 -4.45 10.02
N MET A 80 6.89 -3.17 10.37
CA MET A 80 7.96 -2.19 10.33
C MET A 80 8.09 -1.51 11.69
N GLU A 81 9.30 -1.45 12.21
CA GLU A 81 9.64 -0.71 13.43
C GLU A 81 9.87 0.78 13.13
N SER A 82 9.93 1.62 14.17
CA SER A 82 10.10 3.07 14.02
C SER A 82 11.47 3.48 13.44
N ASN A 83 12.44 2.57 13.41
CA ASN A 83 13.76 2.74 12.78
C ASN A 83 13.78 2.27 11.30
N GLY A 84 12.64 1.82 10.76
CA GLY A 84 12.52 1.32 9.40
C GLY A 84 12.88 -0.15 9.21
N THR A 85 13.30 -0.86 10.27
CA THR A 85 13.53 -2.31 10.20
C THR A 85 12.23 -3.03 9.95
N ILE A 86 12.18 -3.83 8.88
CA ILE A 86 11.00 -4.62 8.53
C ILE A 86 11.20 -6.05 9.02
N THR A 87 10.24 -6.59 9.77
CA THR A 87 10.29 -7.93 10.35
C THR A 87 9.02 -8.73 10.05
N MET A 88 9.17 -10.01 9.77
CA MET A 88 8.05 -10.96 9.72
C MET A 88 7.72 -11.45 11.13
N LYS A 89 7.19 -10.56 11.98
CA LYS A 89 6.71 -10.92 13.32
C LYS A 89 5.27 -11.48 13.30
N ASP A 90 4.55 -11.36 12.19
CA ASP A 90 3.13 -11.73 12.14
C ASP A 90 2.93 -13.26 12.13
N PRO A 91 2.09 -13.82 13.04
CA PRO A 91 1.75 -15.25 13.05
C PRO A 91 1.03 -15.72 11.78
N ALA A 92 0.50 -14.81 10.94
CA ALA A 92 0.01 -15.10 9.61
C ALA A 92 1.11 -15.57 8.64
N SER A 93 2.39 -15.47 9.02
CA SER A 93 3.51 -16.15 8.34
C SER A 93 3.32 -17.67 8.24
N SER A 94 2.48 -18.27 9.09
CA SER A 94 2.07 -19.68 8.97
C SER A 94 1.16 -19.96 7.76
N ARG A 95 0.49 -18.93 7.22
CA ARG A 95 -0.46 -19.04 6.09
C ARG A 95 0.17 -18.74 4.74
N VAL A 96 1.38 -18.19 4.71
CA VAL A 96 2.12 -17.95 3.46
C VAL A 96 2.92 -19.19 3.08
N THR A 97 2.92 -19.48 1.78
CA THR A 97 3.65 -20.61 1.21
C THR A 97 5.15 -20.46 1.44
N GLU A 98 5.89 -21.56 1.51
CA GLU A 98 7.36 -21.52 1.58
C GLU A 98 7.95 -20.75 0.38
N ALA A 99 7.35 -20.87 -0.80
CA ALA A 99 7.72 -20.07 -1.97
C ALA A 99 7.66 -18.56 -1.71
N PHE A 100 6.62 -18.08 -1.01
CA PHE A 100 6.53 -16.67 -0.60
C PHE A 100 7.61 -16.31 0.42
N LYS A 101 7.86 -17.16 1.43
CA LYS A 101 8.92 -16.91 2.42
C LYS A 101 10.30 -16.83 1.76
N THR A 102 10.61 -17.75 0.85
CA THR A 102 11.87 -17.73 0.08
C THR A 102 11.98 -16.51 -0.81
N ALA A 103 10.90 -16.16 -1.54
CA ALA A 103 10.88 -14.99 -2.41
C ALA A 103 11.04 -13.67 -1.64
N THR A 104 10.49 -13.59 -0.42
CA THR A 104 10.51 -12.37 0.40
C THR A 104 11.78 -12.25 1.25
N ALA A 105 12.47 -13.35 1.55
CA ALA A 105 13.66 -13.36 2.40
C ALA A 105 14.77 -12.39 1.91
N SER A 106 14.99 -12.31 0.60
CA SER A 106 15.97 -11.38 0.01
C SER A 106 15.56 -9.92 0.18
N CYS A 107 14.26 -9.62 0.19
CA CYS A 107 13.74 -8.26 0.36
C CYS A 107 13.78 -7.76 1.81
N PHE A 108 13.85 -8.66 2.81
CA PHE A 108 14.03 -8.28 4.23
C PHE A 108 15.47 -7.96 4.60
N GLN A 109 16.45 -8.37 3.78
CA GLN A 109 17.86 -8.06 4.00
C GLN A 109 18.23 -6.64 3.57
N GLN A 110 17.29 -5.88 3.01
CA GLN A 110 17.53 -4.51 2.61
C GLN A 110 17.77 -3.64 3.83
N THR A 111 18.84 -2.83 3.76
CA THR A 111 19.16 -1.88 4.82
C THR A 111 18.13 -0.76 4.83
N PRO A 112 17.54 -0.43 6.00
CA PRO A 112 16.66 0.71 6.12
C PRO A 112 17.33 1.99 5.65
N THR A 113 16.59 2.81 4.94
CA THR A 113 17.02 4.19 4.64
C THR A 113 16.63 5.10 5.81
N SER A 114 17.14 6.33 5.83
CA SER A 114 16.70 7.33 6.83
C SER A 114 15.25 7.76 6.65
N ASP A 115 14.64 7.49 5.48
CA ASP A 115 13.24 7.75 5.19
C ASP A 115 12.41 6.46 5.33
N LEU A 116 11.47 6.44 6.27
CA LEU A 116 10.59 5.29 6.51
C LEU A 116 9.66 5.01 5.31
N CYS A 117 9.24 6.05 4.59
CA CYS A 117 8.42 5.93 3.38
C CYS A 117 9.23 5.27 2.26
N GLU A 118 10.47 5.74 2.04
CA GLU A 118 11.36 5.15 1.03
C GLU A 118 11.70 3.70 1.37
N THR A 119 12.03 3.42 2.63
CA THR A 119 12.31 2.05 3.10
C THR A 119 11.12 1.12 2.83
N ALA A 120 9.89 1.57 3.14
CA ALA A 120 8.69 0.79 2.86
C ALA A 120 8.48 0.56 1.36
N TYR A 121 8.75 1.58 0.54
CA TYR A 121 8.64 1.50 -0.91
C TYR A 121 9.65 0.52 -1.51
N VAL A 122 10.94 0.63 -1.19
CA VAL A 122 11.98 -0.25 -1.74
C VAL A 122 11.69 -1.70 -1.38
N HIS A 123 11.23 -1.97 -0.16
CA HIS A 123 10.81 -3.30 0.24
C HIS A 123 9.61 -3.79 -0.60
N ASN A 124 8.54 -3.00 -0.72
CA ASN A 124 7.37 -3.37 -1.53
C ASN A 124 7.72 -3.52 -3.02
N LYS A 125 8.66 -2.72 -3.53
CA LYS A 125 9.15 -2.77 -4.91
C LYS A 125 9.93 -4.07 -5.15
N CYS A 126 10.80 -4.46 -4.23
CA CYS A 126 11.48 -5.76 -4.27
C CYS A 126 10.47 -6.93 -4.29
N LEU A 127 9.42 -6.86 -3.46
CA LEU A 127 8.34 -7.86 -3.48
C LEU A 127 7.55 -7.85 -4.79
N TRP A 128 7.41 -6.70 -5.44
CA TRP A 128 6.79 -6.59 -6.76
C TRP A 128 7.69 -7.19 -7.86
N ASP A 129 9.01 -6.94 -7.82
CA ASP A 129 9.98 -7.41 -8.83
C ASP A 129 10.18 -8.95 -8.76
N THR A 130 9.96 -9.58 -7.60
CA THR A 130 10.11 -11.05 -7.40
C THR A 130 8.93 -11.90 -7.89
N ASP A 131 7.87 -11.28 -8.42
CA ASP A 131 6.68 -11.93 -8.98
C ASP A 131 6.03 -13.04 -8.11
N THR A 132 5.51 -12.68 -6.94
CA THR A 132 4.66 -13.58 -6.11
C THR A 132 3.16 -13.46 -6.41
N THR A 133 2.83 -13.00 -7.63
CA THR A 133 1.50 -12.65 -8.19
C THR A 133 0.78 -11.44 -7.58
N LYS A 134 1.52 -10.31 -7.55
CA LYS A 134 1.07 -8.90 -7.55
C LYS A 134 0.83 -8.22 -6.19
N SER A 135 1.92 -8.09 -5.44
CA SER A 135 2.14 -7.22 -4.28
C SER A 135 1.53 -7.69 -2.96
N PHE A 136 2.34 -7.66 -1.90
CA PHE A 136 1.93 -7.78 -0.50
C PHE A 136 0.67 -6.96 -0.19
N LEU A 137 0.54 -5.79 -0.82
CA LEU A 137 -0.62 -4.90 -0.68
C LEU A 137 -1.96 -5.52 -1.10
N ARG A 138 -1.99 -6.52 -2.00
CA ARG A 138 -3.23 -7.26 -2.29
C ARG A 138 -3.70 -8.12 -1.11
N ILE A 139 -2.80 -8.53 -0.23
CA ILE A 139 -3.14 -9.29 0.99
C ILE A 139 -3.84 -8.38 2.02
N PHE A 140 -3.68 -7.06 1.92
CA PHE A 140 -4.24 -6.08 2.87
C PHE A 140 -5.45 -5.29 2.34
N GLN A 141 -5.85 -5.51 1.09
CA GLN A 141 -7.13 -5.02 0.57
C GLN A 141 -8.26 -5.94 1.03
#